data_AF-A0A1W1I810-F1
#
_entry.id   AF-A0A1W1I810-F1
#
_cell.length_a   1.000
_cell.length_b   1.000
_cell.length_c   1.000
_cell.angle_alpha   90.00
_cell.angle_beta   90.00
_cell.angle_gamma   90.00
#
_symmetry.space_group_name_H-M   'P 1'
#
loop_
_entity.id
_entity.type
_entity.pdbx_description
1 polymer ?
#
loop_
_entity_poly.entity_id
_entity_poly.type
_entity_poly.pdbx_seq_one_letter_code
_entity_poly.pdbx_strand_id
1 'polypeptide(L)'
;MPFAILKHARLLLLGAILVVFFLPLILLIVFAAFHKSSASDLGSDRLELSGVVKARPEPAVSFSNWLDHTLQGHFDDQFSKVYGGRALFVRLGNQIYYSLFDKSYMQDQSIIVGKHHQLYERWYIEDYCKIRRPMRRETVAARARQIRELQSELQNRGIPLIVLITPNKASIYPEDIPEGFCGFPKFSFRDYDSFMSEFAAQHIQYVDGRAVTLAARAAAAVPLFCQGGTHWNGLGAYYTARQLTERIGKLTQTSVGPLFLQRLTVDHSPREIDRDLAALLNLAVPPYDYPAPHVMVEQRPAAGQLGKAVFVGGSFNWTLLDLLNKAKVFREIDFYYYYKLALETFPVRTSKPVDRATIDWQKDVLNARVLILEINESNFHSEYITAFLADLLQFFRKSPVA
;
A
#
# COMPACT_ATOMS: atom_id res chain seq x y z
N MET A 1 7.27 8.68 -57.48
CA MET A 1 7.04 8.44 -56.03
C MET A 1 8.28 8.27 -55.12
N PRO A 2 9.50 7.90 -55.57
CA PRO A 2 10.63 7.69 -54.63
C PRO A 2 11.29 8.98 -54.11
N PHE A 3 11.18 10.10 -54.83
CA PHE A 3 11.77 11.38 -54.43
C PHE A 3 11.08 12.06 -53.24
N ALA A 4 9.78 11.86 -53.06
CA ALA A 4 9.03 12.46 -51.95
C ALA A 4 9.41 11.78 -50.61
N ILE A 5 9.57 10.46 -50.61
CA ILE A 5 9.97 9.66 -49.45
C ILE A 5 11.38 10.04 -48.99
N LEU A 6 12.32 10.24 -49.92
CA LEU A 6 13.69 10.64 -49.62
C LEU A 6 13.77 12.07 -49.01
N LYS A 7 12.90 12.98 -49.44
CA LYS A 7 12.83 14.35 -48.92
C LYS A 7 12.29 14.39 -47.49
N HIS A 8 11.28 13.57 -47.18
CA HIS A 8 10.74 13.45 -45.83
C HIS A 8 11.73 12.78 -44.87
N ALA A 9 12.44 11.73 -45.33
CA ALA A 9 13.51 11.11 -44.55
C ALA A 9 14.65 12.09 -44.23
N ARG A 10 15.05 12.93 -45.19
CA ARG A 10 16.07 13.98 -44.98
C ARG A 10 15.61 15.07 -44.01
N LEU A 11 14.35 15.51 -44.08
CA LEU A 11 13.77 16.48 -43.16
C LEU A 11 13.70 15.94 -41.72
N LEU A 12 13.32 14.67 -41.55
CA LEU A 12 13.32 13.99 -40.25
C LEU A 12 14.74 13.83 -39.69
N LEU A 13 15.70 13.47 -40.54
CA LEU A 13 17.11 13.37 -40.15
C LEU A 13 17.69 14.74 -39.76
N LEU A 14 17.37 15.80 -40.51
CA LEU A 14 17.78 17.16 -40.17
C LEU A 14 17.13 17.62 -38.86
N GLY A 15 15.84 17.32 -38.65
CA GLY A 15 15.15 17.59 -37.39
C GLY A 15 15.79 16.87 -36.21
N ALA A 16 16.14 15.60 -36.36
CA ALA A 16 16.83 14.82 -35.33
C ALA A 16 18.24 15.38 -35.03
N ILE A 17 19.01 15.75 -36.08
CA ILE A 17 20.34 16.37 -35.93
C ILE A 17 20.23 17.73 -35.25
N LEU A 18 19.25 18.57 -35.63
CA LEU A 18 19.00 19.85 -34.98
C LEU A 18 18.62 19.65 -33.50
N VAL A 19 17.76 18.69 -33.18
CA VAL A 19 17.48 18.36 -31.78
C VAL A 19 18.76 17.95 -31.05
N VAL A 20 19.59 17.07 -31.61
CA VAL A 20 20.84 16.62 -30.96
C VAL A 20 21.86 17.76 -30.78
N PHE A 21 21.96 18.70 -31.74
CA PHE A 21 22.91 19.82 -31.66
C PHE A 21 22.41 20.99 -30.82
N PHE A 22 21.11 21.27 -30.82
CA PHE A 22 20.52 22.38 -30.07
C PHE A 22 20.05 21.97 -28.68
N LEU A 23 19.83 20.68 -28.39
CA LEU A 23 19.51 20.21 -27.05
C LEU A 23 20.58 20.58 -26.02
N PRO A 24 21.90 20.41 -26.27
CA PRO A 24 22.94 20.90 -25.36
C PRO A 24 22.86 22.40 -25.12
N LEU A 25 22.57 23.20 -26.16
CA LEU A 25 22.45 24.66 -26.05
C LEU A 25 21.18 25.06 -25.28
N ILE A 26 20.06 24.39 -25.52
CA ILE A 26 18.81 24.57 -24.77
C ILE A 26 19.01 24.17 -23.31
N LEU A 27 19.67 23.04 -23.04
CA LEU A 27 20.02 22.59 -21.70
C LEU A 27 20.98 23.58 -21.02
N LEU A 28 21.90 24.19 -21.76
CA LEU A 28 22.82 25.21 -21.25
C LEU A 28 22.12 26.55 -20.98
N ILE A 29 21.13 26.93 -21.79
CA ILE A 29 20.26 28.10 -21.56
C ILE A 29 19.37 27.87 -20.35
N VAL A 30 18.76 26.68 -20.22
CA VAL A 30 18.00 26.25 -19.05
C VAL A 30 18.91 26.26 -17.82
N PHE A 31 20.12 25.71 -17.92
CA PHE A 31 21.12 25.77 -16.85
C PHE A 31 21.45 27.22 -16.49
N ALA A 32 21.81 28.07 -17.44
CA ALA A 32 22.12 29.48 -17.20
C ALA A 32 20.94 30.23 -16.55
N ALA A 33 19.71 29.94 -16.98
CA ALA A 33 18.50 30.56 -16.45
C ALA A 33 18.16 30.12 -15.02
N PHE A 34 18.53 28.89 -14.61
CA PHE A 34 18.06 28.29 -13.37
C PHE A 34 19.17 27.89 -12.38
N HIS A 35 20.46 27.92 -12.75
CA HIS A 35 21.58 27.51 -11.86
C HIS A 35 21.81 28.42 -10.65
N LYS A 36 21.30 29.66 -10.69
CA LYS A 36 21.36 30.63 -9.58
C LYS A 36 20.01 30.86 -8.92
N SER A 37 18.93 30.29 -9.47
CA SER A 37 17.58 30.44 -8.93
C SER A 37 17.37 29.44 -7.81
N SER A 38 16.99 29.93 -6.64
CA SER A 38 16.48 29.07 -5.58
C SER A 38 15.08 28.56 -5.93
N ALA A 39 14.61 27.51 -5.24
CA ALA A 39 13.25 27.00 -5.42
C ALA A 39 12.16 28.08 -5.12
N SER A 40 12.49 29.08 -4.29
CA SER A 40 11.60 30.19 -3.96
C SER A 40 11.44 31.16 -5.13
N ASP A 41 12.53 31.44 -5.85
CA ASP A 41 12.55 32.34 -7.01
C ASP A 41 11.71 31.81 -8.18
N LEU A 42 11.47 30.48 -8.20
CA LEU A 42 10.67 29.79 -9.21
C LEU A 42 9.24 29.48 -8.74
N GLY A 43 8.87 29.90 -7.53
CA GLY A 43 7.60 29.53 -6.90
C GLY A 43 7.44 28.02 -6.69
N SER A 44 8.53 27.26 -6.77
CA SER A 44 8.56 25.80 -6.69
C SER A 44 8.75 25.27 -5.26
N ASP A 45 8.97 26.15 -4.28
CA ASP A 45 8.93 25.80 -2.84
C ASP A 45 7.62 25.11 -2.44
N ARG A 46 6.51 25.39 -3.17
CA ARG A 46 5.21 24.76 -2.95
C ARG A 46 4.99 23.48 -3.76
N LEU A 47 5.96 23.08 -4.60
CA LEU A 47 5.90 21.91 -5.47
C LEU A 47 6.69 20.76 -4.86
N GLU A 48 6.40 20.38 -3.62
CA GLU A 48 7.04 19.20 -3.05
C GLU A 48 6.70 17.94 -3.87
N LEU A 49 7.70 17.08 -4.05
CA LEU A 49 7.52 15.77 -4.67
C LEU A 49 7.14 14.76 -3.58
N SER A 50 6.09 13.99 -3.84
CA SER A 50 5.68 12.86 -2.99
C SER A 50 6.61 11.66 -3.20
N GLY A 51 6.99 10.99 -2.11
CA GLY A 51 7.80 9.77 -2.13
C GLY A 51 8.97 9.81 -1.14
N VAL A 52 9.72 8.71 -1.06
CA VAL A 52 10.93 8.60 -0.22
C VAL A 52 12.17 8.58 -1.11
N VAL A 53 13.06 9.54 -0.89
CA VAL A 53 14.38 9.58 -1.53
C VAL A 53 15.35 8.77 -0.67
N LYS A 54 15.93 7.69 -1.20
CA LYS A 54 16.99 6.96 -0.49
C LYS A 54 18.27 7.81 -0.51
N ALA A 55 18.77 8.17 0.67
CA ALA A 55 20.08 8.80 0.79
C ALA A 55 21.17 7.83 0.29
N ARG A 56 22.02 8.30 -0.62
CA ARG A 56 23.24 7.58 -1.02
C ARG A 56 24.42 8.14 -0.22
N PRO A 57 25.36 7.29 0.24
CA PRO A 57 26.58 7.77 0.90
C PRO A 57 27.44 8.60 -0.08
N GLU A 58 28.11 9.62 0.44
CA GLU A 58 28.98 10.50 -0.36
C GLU A 58 30.24 9.75 -0.80
N PRO A 59 30.54 9.64 -2.10
CA PRO A 59 31.77 9.03 -2.57
C PRO A 59 32.96 9.97 -2.34
N ALA A 60 34.12 9.39 -1.99
CA ALA A 60 35.37 10.15 -1.96
C ALA A 60 35.74 10.65 -3.36
N VAL A 61 36.33 11.84 -3.46
CA VAL A 61 36.85 12.36 -4.73
C VAL A 61 38.10 11.58 -5.11
N SER A 62 38.01 10.73 -6.13
CA SER A 62 39.13 9.95 -6.66
C SER A 62 39.04 9.76 -8.17
N PHE A 63 40.18 9.50 -8.79
CA PHE A 63 40.27 9.24 -10.23
C PHE A 63 39.54 7.95 -10.63
N SER A 64 39.53 6.93 -9.78
CA SER A 64 38.75 5.70 -9.99
C SER A 64 37.25 5.99 -10.03
N ASN A 65 36.76 6.78 -9.08
CA ASN A 65 35.34 7.11 -8.94
C ASN A 65 34.85 8.05 -10.05
N TRP A 66 35.76 8.75 -10.73
CA TRP A 66 35.46 9.55 -11.92
C TRP A 66 35.37 8.71 -13.19
N LEU A 67 36.21 7.67 -13.32
CA LEU A 67 36.24 6.76 -14.47
C LEU A 67 35.07 5.76 -14.48
N ASP A 68 34.58 5.37 -13.31
CA ASP A 68 33.45 4.44 -13.17
C ASP A 68 32.08 5.14 -13.04
N HIS A 69 32.05 6.46 -13.24
CA HIS A 69 30.87 7.32 -13.15
C HIS A 69 30.24 7.49 -11.76
N THR A 70 30.86 6.99 -10.69
CA THR A 70 30.31 7.08 -9.32
C THR A 70 30.27 8.54 -8.83
N LEU A 71 31.28 9.33 -9.18
CA LEU A 71 31.36 10.76 -8.85
C LEU A 71 30.30 11.58 -9.58
N GLN A 72 30.05 11.26 -10.85
CA GLN A 72 29.04 11.90 -11.71
C GLN A 72 27.63 11.57 -11.22
N GLY A 73 27.35 10.32 -10.87
CA GLY A 73 26.08 9.92 -10.27
C GLY A 73 25.80 10.60 -8.93
N HIS A 74 26.85 10.93 -8.15
CA HIS A 74 26.71 11.71 -6.92
C HIS A 74 26.49 13.20 -7.19
N PHE A 75 27.21 13.78 -8.16
CA PHE A 75 26.98 15.16 -8.60
C PHE A 75 25.56 15.34 -9.13
N ASP A 76 25.03 14.40 -9.90
CA ASP A 76 23.63 14.40 -10.34
C ASP A 76 22.65 14.37 -9.15
N ASP A 77 22.92 13.55 -8.13
CA ASP A 77 22.07 13.47 -6.92
C ASP A 77 22.08 14.78 -6.12
N GLN A 78 23.26 15.38 -5.90
CA GLN A 78 23.41 16.65 -5.20
C GLN A 78 22.86 17.82 -6.02
N PHE A 79 23.11 17.85 -7.33
CA PHE A 79 22.54 18.83 -8.26
C PHE A 79 21.02 18.75 -8.28
N SER A 80 20.46 17.54 -8.26
CA SER A 80 19.01 17.33 -8.17
C SER A 80 18.40 17.85 -6.86
N LYS A 81 19.17 17.92 -5.77
CA LYS A 81 18.72 18.47 -4.47
C LYS A 81 18.79 20.00 -4.40
N VAL A 82 19.73 20.61 -5.12
CA VAL A 82 19.96 22.07 -5.10
C VAL A 82 19.20 22.80 -6.22
N TYR A 83 18.88 22.11 -7.32
CA TYR A 83 18.20 22.70 -8.47
C TYR A 83 16.72 22.96 -8.21
N GLY A 84 16.34 24.24 -8.04
CA GLY A 84 14.97 24.65 -7.71
C GLY A 84 13.90 24.20 -8.72
N GLY A 85 14.27 24.05 -10.00
CA GLY A 85 13.33 23.63 -11.06
C GLY A 85 13.01 22.14 -11.08
N ARG A 86 13.67 21.28 -10.30
CA ARG A 86 13.54 19.82 -10.42
C ARG A 86 12.10 19.35 -10.29
N ALA A 87 11.40 19.84 -9.26
CA ALA A 87 10.02 19.45 -9.03
C ALA A 87 9.10 19.82 -10.20
N LEU A 88 9.31 21.00 -10.79
CA LEU A 88 8.57 21.46 -11.96
C LEU A 88 8.80 20.54 -13.16
N PHE A 89 10.06 20.22 -13.49
CA PHE A 89 10.36 19.35 -14.63
C PHE A 89 9.91 17.91 -14.44
N VAL A 90 10.04 17.36 -13.22
CA VAL A 90 9.50 16.02 -12.89
C VAL A 90 7.98 16.03 -13.09
N ARG A 91 7.27 17.03 -12.56
CA ARG A 91 5.81 17.12 -12.68
C ARG A 91 5.33 17.28 -14.12
N LEU A 92 5.99 18.13 -14.90
CA LEU A 92 5.67 18.33 -16.32
C LEU A 92 6.01 17.08 -17.15
N GLY A 93 7.17 16.47 -16.92
CA GLY A 93 7.55 15.22 -17.57
C GLY A 93 6.53 14.11 -17.28
N ASN A 94 6.21 13.89 -16.01
CA ASN A 94 5.20 12.92 -15.61
C ASN A 94 3.83 13.22 -16.22
N GLN A 95 3.43 14.50 -16.31
CA GLN A 95 2.18 14.91 -16.97
C GLN A 95 2.14 14.50 -18.44
N ILE A 96 3.24 14.69 -19.18
CA ILE A 96 3.33 14.29 -20.59
C ILE A 96 3.18 12.77 -20.72
N TYR A 97 3.90 11.99 -19.91
CA TYR A 97 3.79 10.53 -19.90
C TYR A 97 2.38 10.04 -19.59
N TYR A 98 1.74 10.67 -18.59
CA TYR A 98 0.39 10.33 -18.18
C TYR A 98 -0.64 10.68 -19.27
N SER A 99 -0.61 11.90 -19.79
CA SER A 99 -1.67 12.42 -20.67
C SER A 99 -1.59 11.90 -22.10
N LEU A 100 -0.38 11.64 -22.61
CA LEU A 100 -0.20 11.21 -24.01
C LEU A 100 -0.10 9.70 -24.18
N PHE A 101 0.28 8.96 -23.12
CA PHE A 101 0.59 7.54 -23.24
C PHE A 101 -0.10 6.66 -22.20
N ASP A 102 -0.89 7.22 -21.29
CA ASP A 102 -1.49 6.48 -20.16
C ASP A 102 -0.43 5.66 -19.40
N LYS A 103 0.70 6.31 -19.07
CA LYS A 103 1.83 5.67 -18.39
C LYS A 103 2.29 6.50 -17.20
N SER A 104 2.75 5.80 -16.16
CA SER A 104 3.55 6.43 -15.10
C SER A 104 5.04 6.31 -15.44
N TYR A 105 5.79 7.36 -15.13
CA TYR A 105 7.26 7.37 -15.17
C TYR A 105 7.87 6.91 -13.82
N MET A 106 7.06 6.32 -12.94
CA MET A 106 7.58 5.83 -11.66
C MET A 106 8.63 4.74 -11.89
N GLN A 107 9.65 4.69 -11.01
CA GLN A 107 10.72 3.71 -11.11
C GLN A 107 10.14 2.31 -11.29
N ASP A 108 10.65 1.59 -12.29
CA ASP A 108 10.20 0.23 -12.66
C ASP A 108 8.70 0.12 -12.92
N GLN A 109 8.04 1.22 -13.33
CA GLN A 109 6.59 1.33 -13.50
C GLN A 109 5.84 0.72 -12.31
N SER A 110 6.29 1.04 -11.09
CA SER A 110 5.68 0.57 -9.85
C SER A 110 4.20 0.91 -9.75
N ILE A 111 3.76 2.00 -10.42
CA ILE A 111 2.36 2.38 -10.60
C ILE A 111 1.95 2.14 -12.06
N ILE A 112 0.89 1.37 -12.28
CA ILE A 112 0.30 1.13 -13.60
C ILE A 112 -0.96 1.98 -13.73
N VAL A 113 -1.06 2.71 -14.86
CA VAL A 113 -2.29 3.37 -15.26
C VAL A 113 -3.13 2.34 -16.02
N GLY A 114 -4.23 1.94 -15.40
CA GLY A 114 -5.23 1.01 -15.90
C GLY A 114 -6.19 1.64 -16.90
N LYS A 115 -7.12 0.83 -17.39
CA LYS A 115 -8.30 1.32 -18.12
C LYS A 115 -9.07 2.28 -17.21
N HIS A 116 -9.76 3.24 -17.82
CA HIS A 116 -10.49 4.30 -17.09
C HIS A 116 -9.61 5.06 -16.07
N HIS A 117 -8.30 5.15 -16.34
CA HIS A 117 -7.30 5.79 -15.48
C HIS A 117 -7.22 5.24 -14.05
N GLN A 118 -7.65 4.00 -13.83
CA GLN A 118 -7.50 3.31 -12.54
C GLN A 118 -6.03 3.09 -12.22
N LEU A 119 -5.57 3.55 -11.06
CA LEU A 119 -4.18 3.34 -10.65
C LEU A 119 -4.05 2.04 -9.87
N TYR A 120 -2.99 1.29 -10.19
CA TYR A 120 -2.62 0.04 -9.55
C TYR A 120 -1.14 0.04 -9.18
N GLU A 121 -0.77 -0.63 -8.10
CA GLU A 121 0.62 -1.03 -7.95
C GLU A 121 0.89 -2.27 -8.81
N ARG A 122 1.99 -2.26 -9.56
CA ARG A 122 2.38 -3.34 -10.47
C ARG A 122 2.39 -4.70 -9.80
N TRP A 123 2.93 -4.77 -8.57
CA TRP A 123 3.08 -6.03 -7.86
C TRP A 123 1.75 -6.69 -7.50
N TYR A 124 0.67 -5.92 -7.29
CA TYR A 124 -0.68 -6.45 -7.09
C TYR A 124 -1.27 -7.04 -8.37
N ILE A 125 -1.01 -6.40 -9.52
CA ILE A 125 -1.40 -6.96 -10.83
C ILE A 125 -0.64 -8.27 -11.06
N GLU A 126 0.66 -8.30 -10.80
CA GLU A 126 1.48 -9.51 -10.99
C GLU A 126 1.02 -10.69 -10.11
N ASP A 127 0.65 -10.42 -8.85
CA ASP A 127 0.06 -11.42 -7.96
C ASP A 127 -1.28 -11.91 -8.51
N TYR A 128 -2.21 -11.00 -8.82
CA TYR A 128 -3.53 -11.34 -9.37
C TYR A 128 -3.43 -12.16 -10.66
N CYS A 129 -2.56 -11.75 -11.59
CA CYS A 129 -2.32 -12.45 -12.86
C CYS A 129 -1.56 -13.77 -12.70
N LYS A 130 -1.15 -14.16 -11.47
CA LYS A 130 -0.36 -15.37 -11.17
C LYS A 130 0.99 -15.41 -11.87
N ILE A 131 1.63 -14.26 -12.01
CA ILE A 131 2.96 -14.12 -12.63
C ILE A 131 4.06 -14.33 -11.58
N ARG A 132 3.77 -13.97 -10.33
CA ARG A 132 4.70 -14.16 -9.21
C ARG A 132 4.77 -15.63 -8.84
N ARG A 133 6.00 -16.11 -8.62
CA ARG A 133 6.23 -17.46 -8.11
C ARG A 133 5.58 -17.60 -6.72
N PRO A 134 4.63 -18.51 -6.54
CA PRO A 134 4.03 -18.74 -5.23
C PRO A 134 5.04 -19.39 -4.28
N MET A 135 4.80 -19.21 -2.99
CA MET A 135 5.49 -19.90 -1.91
C MET A 135 5.40 -21.42 -2.09
N ARG A 136 6.45 -22.11 -1.65
CA ARG A 136 6.46 -23.58 -1.63
C ARG A 136 5.36 -24.07 -0.68
N ARG A 137 4.69 -25.17 -1.05
CA ARG A 137 3.62 -25.78 -0.24
C ARG A 137 4.07 -26.08 1.18
N GLU A 138 5.29 -26.62 1.34
CA GLU A 138 5.88 -26.87 2.65
C GLU A 138 5.98 -25.59 3.51
N THR A 139 6.35 -24.46 2.89
CA THR A 139 6.46 -23.16 3.58
C THR A 139 5.08 -22.63 3.97
N VAL A 140 4.08 -22.75 3.08
CA VAL A 140 2.69 -22.35 3.36
C VAL A 140 2.12 -23.17 4.52
N ALA A 141 2.24 -24.49 4.45
CA ALA A 141 1.77 -25.40 5.50
C ALA A 141 2.50 -25.15 6.84
N ALA A 142 3.81 -24.91 6.83
CA ALA A 142 4.57 -24.55 8.02
C ALA A 142 4.12 -23.22 8.64
N ARG A 143 3.87 -22.20 7.81
CA ARG A 143 3.36 -20.90 8.28
C ARG A 143 1.98 -21.04 8.90
N ALA A 144 1.08 -21.77 8.25
CA ALA A 144 -0.26 -22.05 8.79
C ALA A 144 -0.17 -22.80 10.12
N ARG A 145 0.73 -23.78 10.27
CA ARG A 145 0.96 -24.45 11.55
C ARG A 145 1.40 -23.50 12.65
N GLN A 146 2.30 -22.55 12.37
CA GLN A 146 2.70 -21.53 13.34
C GLN A 146 1.54 -20.63 13.75
N ILE A 147 0.70 -20.21 12.81
CA ILE A 147 -0.51 -19.43 13.10
C ILE A 147 -1.47 -20.25 13.97
N ARG A 148 -1.63 -21.55 13.68
CA ARG A 148 -2.50 -22.43 14.45
C ARG A 148 -1.97 -22.69 15.87
N GLU A 149 -0.66 -22.88 16.02
CA GLU A 149 0.04 -22.98 17.31
C GLU A 149 -0.22 -21.71 18.13
N LEU A 150 -0.01 -20.53 17.52
CA LEU A 150 -0.26 -19.25 18.17
C LEU A 150 -1.73 -19.08 18.58
N GLN A 151 -2.66 -19.45 17.69
CA GLN A 151 -4.09 -19.42 18.00
C GLN A 151 -4.43 -20.27 19.22
N SER A 152 -3.85 -21.48 19.33
CA SER A 152 -4.07 -22.36 20.49
C SER A 152 -3.51 -21.76 21.78
N GLU A 153 -2.28 -21.23 21.73
CA GLU A 153 -1.64 -20.59 22.90
C GLU A 153 -2.43 -19.38 23.42
N LEU A 154 -2.93 -18.54 22.51
CA LEU A 154 -3.77 -17.39 22.85
C LEU A 154 -5.14 -17.83 23.36
N GLN A 155 -5.75 -18.86 22.74
CA GLN A 155 -7.03 -19.40 23.17
C GLN A 155 -6.97 -19.98 24.59
N ASN A 156 -5.88 -20.66 24.96
CA ASN A 156 -5.66 -21.16 26.32
C ASN A 156 -5.59 -20.03 27.36
N ARG A 157 -5.31 -18.80 26.91
CA ARG A 157 -5.28 -17.57 27.73
C ARG A 157 -6.56 -16.74 27.59
N GLY A 158 -7.59 -17.26 26.92
CA GLY A 158 -8.86 -16.57 26.71
C GLY A 158 -8.83 -15.44 25.67
N ILE A 159 -7.77 -15.36 24.85
CA ILE A 159 -7.58 -14.32 23.84
C ILE A 159 -7.80 -14.94 22.46
N PRO A 160 -8.86 -14.56 21.73
CA PRO A 160 -9.03 -15.01 20.35
C PRO A 160 -7.96 -14.40 19.43
N LEU A 161 -7.35 -15.24 18.60
CA LEU A 161 -6.61 -14.79 17.41
C LEU A 161 -7.54 -14.82 16.20
N ILE A 162 -7.54 -13.74 15.40
CA ILE A 162 -8.19 -13.72 14.09
C ILE A 162 -7.15 -13.30 13.05
N VAL A 163 -7.00 -14.08 11.99
CA VAL A 163 -6.28 -13.64 10.79
C VAL A 163 -7.22 -12.81 9.93
N LEU A 164 -6.89 -11.54 9.71
CA LEU A 164 -7.66 -10.67 8.81
C LEU A 164 -6.98 -10.64 7.44
N ILE A 165 -7.64 -11.16 6.40
CA ILE A 165 -7.13 -11.07 5.04
C ILE A 165 -7.65 -9.80 4.38
N THR A 166 -6.76 -8.86 4.02
CA THR A 166 -7.16 -7.64 3.31
C THR A 166 -7.09 -7.83 1.80
N PRO A 167 -8.02 -7.24 1.03
CA PRO A 167 -8.01 -7.30 -0.43
C PRO A 167 -6.88 -6.46 -1.02
N ASN A 168 -6.53 -6.72 -2.27
CA ASN A 168 -5.84 -5.78 -3.14
C ASN A 168 -6.77 -5.32 -4.27
N LYS A 169 -6.51 -4.13 -4.81
CA LYS A 169 -7.37 -3.53 -5.84
C LYS A 169 -7.44 -4.36 -7.12
N ALA A 170 -6.34 -4.98 -7.54
CA ALA A 170 -6.26 -5.77 -8.78
C ALA A 170 -7.17 -7.00 -8.75
N SER A 171 -7.41 -7.59 -7.57
CA SER A 171 -8.33 -8.72 -7.40
C SER A 171 -9.80 -8.31 -7.34
N ILE A 172 -10.07 -7.05 -6.97
CA ILE A 172 -11.43 -6.49 -6.87
C ILE A 172 -11.90 -5.88 -8.21
N TYR A 173 -10.99 -5.22 -8.93
CA TYR A 173 -11.24 -4.52 -10.21
C TYR A 173 -10.35 -5.05 -11.36
N PRO A 174 -10.35 -6.36 -11.64
CA PRO A 174 -9.46 -6.92 -12.66
C PRO A 174 -9.79 -6.46 -14.08
N GLU A 175 -11.03 -6.03 -14.34
CA GLU A 175 -11.47 -5.53 -15.65
C GLU A 175 -10.75 -4.25 -16.08
N ASP A 176 -10.23 -3.48 -15.13
CA ASP A 176 -9.53 -2.22 -15.38
C ASP A 176 -8.00 -2.41 -15.53
N ILE A 177 -7.50 -3.64 -15.43
CA ILE A 177 -6.10 -3.94 -15.72
C ILE A 177 -5.87 -3.80 -17.24
N PRO A 178 -4.77 -3.14 -17.69
CA PRO A 178 -4.53 -2.99 -19.13
C PRO A 178 -4.38 -4.34 -19.83
N GLU A 179 -4.75 -4.39 -21.10
CA GLU A 179 -4.69 -5.61 -21.91
C GLU A 179 -3.24 -6.11 -22.02
N GLY A 180 -3.08 -7.43 -22.05
CA GLY A 180 -1.77 -8.07 -22.15
C GLY A 180 -0.98 -8.19 -20.84
N PHE A 181 -1.35 -7.48 -19.76
CA PHE A 181 -0.65 -7.61 -18.46
C PHE A 181 -0.73 -9.04 -17.90
N CYS A 182 -1.89 -9.69 -18.02
CA CYS A 182 -2.04 -11.09 -17.66
C CYS A 182 -1.73 -12.04 -18.84
N GLY A 183 -0.94 -11.63 -19.84
CA GLY A 183 -0.59 -12.44 -21.02
C GLY A 183 0.62 -13.36 -20.86
N PHE A 184 1.36 -13.23 -19.75
CA PHE A 184 2.55 -14.02 -19.46
C PHE A 184 2.20 -15.45 -18.98
N PRO A 185 3.16 -16.40 -19.03
CA PRO A 185 3.00 -17.71 -18.39
C PRO A 185 2.59 -17.57 -16.92
N LYS A 186 1.57 -18.33 -16.53
CA LYS A 186 0.94 -18.22 -15.21
C LYS A 186 1.22 -19.46 -14.38
N PHE A 187 1.40 -19.26 -13.08
CA PHE A 187 1.28 -20.34 -12.11
C PHE A 187 -0.18 -20.76 -11.97
N SER A 188 -0.43 -21.99 -11.51
CA SER A 188 -1.79 -22.50 -11.35
C SER A 188 -2.54 -21.87 -10.17
N PHE A 189 -1.81 -21.40 -9.15
CA PHE A 189 -2.35 -20.82 -7.92
C PHE A 189 -1.53 -19.61 -7.45
N ARG A 190 -2.16 -18.78 -6.62
CA ARG A 190 -1.53 -17.72 -5.81
C ARG A 190 -1.24 -18.22 -4.40
N ASP A 191 -0.46 -17.46 -3.65
CA ASP A 191 -0.26 -17.71 -2.21
C ASP A 191 -1.59 -17.71 -1.47
N TYR A 192 -2.46 -16.72 -1.76
CA TYR A 192 -3.83 -16.66 -1.22
C TYR A 192 -4.56 -18.00 -1.31
N ASP A 193 -4.61 -18.62 -2.49
CA ASP A 193 -5.35 -19.88 -2.70
C ASP A 193 -4.82 -21.02 -1.80
N SER A 194 -3.50 -21.07 -1.63
CA SER A 194 -2.84 -22.08 -0.80
C SER A 194 -3.07 -21.83 0.69
N PHE A 195 -2.96 -20.57 1.13
CA PHE A 195 -3.20 -20.20 2.53
C PHE A 195 -4.64 -20.39 2.94
N MET A 196 -5.62 -20.04 2.09
CA MET A 196 -7.03 -20.27 2.39
C MET A 196 -7.35 -21.77 2.54
N SER A 197 -6.71 -22.62 1.73
CA SER A 197 -6.83 -24.08 1.84
C SER A 197 -6.26 -24.59 3.18
N GLU A 198 -5.08 -24.12 3.57
CA GLU A 198 -4.47 -24.46 4.87
C GLU A 198 -5.26 -23.91 6.06
N PHE A 199 -5.82 -22.71 5.95
CA PHE A 199 -6.63 -22.11 7.01
C PHE A 199 -7.90 -22.91 7.27
N ALA A 200 -8.55 -23.40 6.22
CA ALA A 200 -9.68 -24.31 6.33
C ALA A 200 -9.25 -25.66 6.94
N ALA A 201 -8.19 -26.27 6.42
CA ALA A 201 -7.71 -27.58 6.86
C ALA A 201 -7.24 -27.60 8.33
N GLN A 202 -6.66 -26.50 8.81
CA GLN A 202 -6.12 -26.39 10.17
C GLN A 202 -7.08 -25.67 11.14
N HIS A 203 -8.29 -25.33 10.71
CA HIS A 203 -9.30 -24.61 11.51
C HIS A 203 -8.77 -23.29 12.10
N ILE A 204 -8.01 -22.54 11.29
CA ILE A 204 -7.54 -21.20 11.64
C ILE A 204 -8.74 -20.24 11.56
N GLN A 205 -8.90 -19.40 12.58
CA GLN A 205 -9.92 -18.37 12.62
C GLN A 205 -9.46 -17.22 11.73
N TYR A 206 -10.20 -16.97 10.65
CA TYR A 206 -9.94 -15.84 9.77
C TYR A 206 -11.21 -15.07 9.41
N VAL A 207 -11.01 -13.87 8.87
CA VAL A 207 -12.01 -13.06 8.15
C VAL A 207 -11.42 -12.76 6.78
N ASP A 208 -12.09 -13.22 5.73
CA ASP A 208 -11.66 -13.01 4.35
C ASP A 208 -12.23 -11.69 3.80
N GLY A 209 -11.51 -10.60 4.05
CA GLY A 209 -11.86 -9.27 3.55
C GLY A 209 -11.87 -9.18 2.03
N ARG A 210 -11.13 -10.05 1.32
CA ARG A 210 -11.20 -10.14 -0.14
C ARG A 210 -12.56 -10.68 -0.58
N ALA A 211 -12.96 -11.84 -0.08
CA ALA A 211 -14.26 -12.43 -0.42
C ALA A 211 -15.42 -11.48 -0.06
N VAL A 212 -15.34 -10.84 1.12
CA VAL A 212 -16.33 -9.86 1.58
C VAL A 212 -16.41 -8.66 0.66
N THR A 213 -15.27 -8.07 0.28
CA THR A 213 -15.22 -6.90 -0.60
C THR A 213 -15.70 -7.23 -2.01
N LEU A 214 -15.38 -8.42 -2.52
CA LEU A 214 -15.85 -8.89 -3.83
C LEU A 214 -17.38 -9.04 -3.87
N ALA A 215 -17.96 -9.65 -2.82
CA ALA A 215 -19.40 -9.79 -2.69
C ALA A 215 -20.10 -8.42 -2.54
N ALA A 216 -19.51 -7.51 -1.77
CA ALA A 216 -20.03 -6.16 -1.62
C ALA A 216 -19.98 -5.36 -2.93
N ARG A 217 -18.90 -5.49 -3.72
CA ARG A 217 -18.77 -4.82 -5.02
C ARG A 217 -19.89 -5.20 -5.97
N ALA A 218 -20.31 -6.47 -5.98
CA ALA A 218 -21.39 -6.93 -6.84
C ALA A 218 -22.74 -6.25 -6.55
N ALA A 219 -22.93 -5.71 -5.33
CA ALA A 219 -24.16 -5.03 -4.92
C ALA A 219 -24.02 -3.50 -4.82
N ALA A 220 -22.78 -2.97 -4.78
CA ALA A 220 -22.54 -1.56 -4.55
C ALA A 220 -22.68 -0.72 -5.83
N ALA A 221 -23.38 0.41 -5.73
CA ALA A 221 -23.49 1.39 -6.83
C ALA A 221 -22.27 2.32 -6.94
N VAL A 222 -21.35 2.25 -5.99
CA VAL A 222 -20.19 3.14 -5.84
C VAL A 222 -18.94 2.29 -5.62
N PRO A 223 -17.74 2.79 -5.98
CA PRO A 223 -16.52 2.00 -5.85
C PRO A 223 -16.16 1.69 -4.38
N LEU A 224 -15.44 0.60 -4.15
CA LEU A 224 -14.88 0.19 -2.86
C LEU A 224 -13.37 0.47 -2.76
N PHE A 225 -12.75 0.83 -3.89
CA PHE A 225 -11.40 1.39 -4.00
C PHE A 225 -11.49 2.62 -4.88
N CYS A 226 -10.88 3.72 -4.46
CA CYS A 226 -10.88 4.95 -5.24
C CYS A 226 -9.93 4.83 -6.43
N GLN A 227 -10.21 5.60 -7.49
CA GLN A 227 -9.48 5.50 -8.75
C GLN A 227 -7.98 5.71 -8.59
N GLY A 228 -7.61 6.71 -7.79
CA GLY A 228 -6.22 7.08 -7.53
C GLY A 228 -5.57 6.43 -6.30
N GLY A 229 -6.25 5.50 -5.63
CA GLY A 229 -5.78 4.89 -4.39
C GLY A 229 -5.39 3.42 -4.53
N THR A 230 -4.41 2.95 -3.76
CA THR A 230 -4.07 1.52 -3.62
C THR A 230 -4.93 0.80 -2.57
N HIS A 231 -5.39 1.53 -1.56
CA HIS A 231 -6.17 0.99 -0.45
C HIS A 231 -7.68 0.99 -0.74
N TRP A 232 -8.42 0.12 -0.03
CA TRP A 232 -9.87 0.21 0.03
C TRP A 232 -10.31 1.56 0.62
N ASN A 233 -11.45 2.07 0.15
CA ASN A 233 -12.05 3.24 0.79
C ASN A 233 -12.83 2.84 2.06
N GLY A 234 -13.43 3.83 2.73
CA GLY A 234 -14.21 3.60 3.93
C GLY A 234 -15.37 2.61 3.73
N LEU A 235 -15.99 2.57 2.56
CA LEU A 235 -17.08 1.64 2.27
C LEU A 235 -16.58 0.20 2.09
N GLY A 236 -15.45 0.00 1.39
CA GLY A 236 -14.82 -1.32 1.26
C GLY A 236 -14.38 -1.87 2.62
N ALA A 237 -13.72 -1.04 3.43
CA ALA A 237 -13.31 -1.40 4.78
C ALA A 237 -14.51 -1.67 5.71
N TYR A 238 -15.63 -0.92 5.58
CA TYR A 238 -16.84 -1.11 6.39
C TYR A 238 -17.40 -2.53 6.32
N TYR A 239 -17.54 -3.11 5.12
CA TYR A 239 -18.09 -4.46 4.98
C TYR A 239 -17.23 -5.50 5.70
N THR A 240 -15.91 -5.36 5.60
CA THR A 240 -14.96 -6.22 6.31
C THR A 240 -14.97 -5.97 7.81
N ALA A 241 -15.05 -4.70 8.25
CA ALA A 241 -15.17 -4.33 9.66
C ALA A 241 -16.40 -4.96 10.30
N ARG A 242 -17.54 -4.95 9.61
CA ARG A 242 -18.77 -5.58 10.09
C ARG A 242 -18.57 -7.08 10.33
N GLN A 243 -18.03 -7.81 9.34
CA GLN A 243 -17.74 -9.24 9.49
C GLN A 243 -16.73 -9.52 10.60
N LEU A 244 -15.70 -8.68 10.73
CA LEU A 244 -14.71 -8.77 11.80
C LEU A 244 -15.36 -8.58 13.17
N THR A 245 -16.16 -7.54 13.38
CA THR A 245 -16.85 -7.30 14.66
C THR A 245 -17.83 -8.41 15.03
N GLU A 246 -18.58 -8.94 14.06
CA GLU A 246 -19.47 -10.09 14.27
C GLU A 246 -18.68 -11.35 14.69
N ARG A 247 -17.53 -11.61 14.04
CA ARG A 247 -16.63 -12.72 14.38
C ARG A 247 -16.04 -12.56 15.78
N ILE A 248 -15.63 -11.35 16.13
CA ILE A 248 -15.10 -11.03 17.46
C ILE A 248 -16.18 -11.27 18.51
N GLY A 249 -17.39 -10.76 18.34
CA GLY A 249 -18.50 -10.98 19.28
C GLY A 249 -18.77 -12.47 19.55
N LYS A 250 -18.75 -13.30 18.49
CA LYS A 250 -18.89 -14.76 18.61
C LYS A 250 -17.76 -15.41 19.41
N LEU A 251 -16.50 -15.11 19.07
CA LEU A 251 -15.34 -15.73 19.72
C LEU A 251 -15.12 -15.24 21.16
N THR A 252 -15.51 -14.00 21.44
CA THR A 252 -15.40 -13.38 22.76
C THR A 252 -16.62 -13.65 23.63
N GLN A 253 -17.70 -14.22 23.09
CA GLN A 253 -19.00 -14.35 23.76
C GLN A 253 -19.48 -13.01 24.36
N THR A 254 -19.17 -11.90 23.69
CA THR A 254 -19.55 -10.56 24.12
C THR A 254 -20.46 -9.94 23.07
N SER A 255 -21.53 -9.28 23.51
CA SER A 255 -22.40 -8.55 22.58
C SER A 255 -21.65 -7.33 22.05
N VAL A 256 -21.18 -7.43 20.81
CA VAL A 256 -20.67 -6.31 20.02
C VAL A 256 -21.85 -5.86 19.16
N GLY A 257 -22.37 -4.67 19.42
CA GLY A 257 -23.46 -4.11 18.61
C GLY A 257 -23.07 -4.14 17.13
N PRO A 258 -23.96 -4.55 16.21
CA PRO A 258 -23.64 -4.62 14.80
C PRO A 258 -23.22 -3.25 14.27
N LEU A 259 -22.28 -3.23 13.33
CA LEU A 259 -21.85 -2.00 12.65
C LEU A 259 -22.84 -1.63 11.53
N PHE A 260 -23.40 -0.43 11.63
CA PHE A 260 -24.31 0.14 10.65
C PHE A 260 -23.65 1.26 9.88
N LEU A 261 -23.93 1.28 8.58
CA LEU A 261 -23.63 2.41 7.72
C LEU A 261 -24.67 3.51 7.99
N GLN A 262 -24.31 4.47 8.83
CA GLN A 262 -25.19 5.58 9.20
C GLN A 262 -25.37 6.55 8.02
N ARG A 263 -24.27 6.84 7.32
CA ARG A 263 -24.26 7.76 6.18
C ARG A 263 -23.24 7.31 5.15
N LEU A 264 -23.61 7.45 3.88
CA LEU A 264 -22.73 7.34 2.73
C LEU A 264 -22.85 8.64 1.92
N THR A 265 -21.73 9.30 1.71
CA THR A 265 -21.64 10.46 0.80
C THR A 265 -20.60 10.18 -0.27
N VAL A 266 -20.88 10.59 -1.49
CA VAL A 266 -19.92 10.50 -2.60
C VAL A 266 -19.63 11.93 -3.05
N ASP A 267 -18.37 12.31 -3.01
CA ASP A 267 -17.88 13.56 -3.58
C ASP A 267 -16.79 13.29 -4.63
N HIS A 268 -16.28 14.34 -5.26
CA HIS A 268 -15.16 14.27 -6.21
C HIS A 268 -13.91 14.88 -5.58
N SER A 269 -13.71 14.64 -4.28
CA SER A 269 -12.63 15.22 -3.50
C SER A 269 -11.95 14.11 -2.67
N PRO A 270 -11.18 13.23 -3.33
CA PRO A 270 -10.53 12.10 -2.67
C PRO A 270 -9.53 12.58 -1.62
N ARG A 271 -9.46 11.85 -0.50
CA ARG A 271 -8.68 12.22 0.68
C ARG A 271 -7.67 11.13 1.00
N GLU A 272 -6.46 11.55 1.36
CA GLU A 272 -5.41 10.65 1.89
C GLU A 272 -5.26 9.36 1.05
N ILE A 273 -5.66 8.21 1.61
CA ILE A 273 -5.57 6.88 1.01
C ILE A 273 -6.39 6.71 -0.29
N ASP A 274 -7.42 7.53 -0.50
CA ASP A 274 -8.20 7.50 -1.74
C ASP A 274 -7.40 7.96 -2.97
N ARG A 275 -6.30 8.70 -2.74
CA ARG A 275 -5.46 9.34 -3.77
C ARG A 275 -3.97 9.10 -3.60
N ASP A 276 -3.56 8.12 -2.82
CA ASP A 276 -2.16 7.90 -2.48
C ASP A 276 -1.27 7.61 -3.71
N LEU A 277 -1.70 6.74 -4.62
CA LEU A 277 -1.01 6.50 -5.89
C LEU A 277 -1.04 7.74 -6.78
N ALA A 278 -2.17 8.43 -6.87
CA ALA A 278 -2.31 9.63 -7.68
C ALA A 278 -1.39 10.77 -7.20
N ALA A 279 -1.18 10.90 -5.89
CA ALA A 279 -0.21 11.83 -5.32
C ALA A 279 1.23 11.41 -5.67
N LEU A 280 1.56 10.12 -5.59
CA LEU A 280 2.87 9.58 -5.94
C LEU A 280 3.24 9.75 -7.41
N LEU A 281 2.25 9.83 -8.32
CA LEU A 281 2.51 10.16 -9.72
C LEU A 281 3.19 11.52 -9.90
N ASN A 282 3.10 12.42 -8.92
CA ASN A 282 3.70 13.76 -8.99
C ASN A 282 3.35 14.44 -10.32
N LEU A 283 2.06 14.56 -10.66
CA LEU A 283 1.63 15.25 -11.88
C LEU A 283 1.60 16.77 -11.67
N ALA A 284 1.72 17.54 -12.75
CA ALA A 284 1.50 18.98 -12.72
C ALA A 284 0.03 19.31 -12.40
N VAL A 285 -0.90 18.57 -13.01
CA VAL A 285 -2.34 18.61 -12.72
C VAL A 285 -2.77 17.23 -12.22
N PRO A 286 -2.90 17.04 -10.90
CA PRO A 286 -3.28 15.75 -10.34
C PRO A 286 -4.69 15.32 -10.77
N PRO A 287 -4.92 14.02 -11.06
CA PRO A 287 -6.17 13.54 -11.61
C PRO A 287 -7.16 13.24 -10.49
N TYR A 288 -7.51 14.22 -9.64
CA TYR A 288 -8.33 14.02 -8.44
C TYR A 288 -9.84 14.10 -8.66
N ASP A 289 -10.28 14.30 -9.90
CA ASP A 289 -11.70 14.34 -10.24
C ASP A 289 -12.25 12.93 -10.51
N TYR A 290 -12.62 12.23 -9.43
CA TYR A 290 -13.31 10.95 -9.50
C TYR A 290 -14.17 10.71 -8.25
N PRO A 291 -15.21 9.87 -8.33
CA PRO A 291 -16.06 9.54 -7.19
C PRO A 291 -15.26 8.95 -6.01
N ALA A 292 -15.39 9.58 -4.85
CA ALA A 292 -14.76 9.19 -3.59
C ALA A 292 -15.85 8.97 -2.51
N PRO A 293 -16.20 7.70 -2.22
CA PRO A 293 -17.15 7.35 -1.17
C PRO A 293 -16.60 7.53 0.25
N HIS A 294 -17.30 8.33 1.06
CA HIS A 294 -17.01 8.55 2.48
C HIS A 294 -18.16 8.00 3.33
N VAL A 295 -17.81 7.31 4.41
CA VAL A 295 -18.79 6.64 5.28
C VAL A 295 -18.77 7.19 6.70
N MET A 296 -19.93 7.20 7.33
CA MET A 296 -20.06 7.29 8.79
C MET A 296 -20.65 5.99 9.30
N VAL A 297 -20.00 5.42 10.33
CA VAL A 297 -20.35 4.12 10.89
C VAL A 297 -20.64 4.25 12.39
N GLU A 298 -21.63 3.49 12.86
CA GLU A 298 -22.02 3.45 14.28
C GLU A 298 -22.40 2.03 14.70
N GLN A 299 -22.38 1.75 16.00
CA GLN A 299 -22.93 0.51 16.57
C GLN A 299 -24.42 0.69 16.90
N ARG A 300 -25.29 -0.24 16.47
CA ARG A 300 -26.74 -0.20 16.76
C ARG A 300 -27.32 -1.56 17.20
N PRO A 301 -27.96 -1.68 18.38
CA PRO A 301 -28.00 -0.67 19.44
C PRO A 301 -26.58 -0.34 19.91
N ALA A 302 -26.41 0.84 20.50
CA ALA A 302 -25.14 1.20 21.12
C ALA A 302 -24.78 0.12 22.14
N ALA A 303 -23.63 -0.52 21.93
CA ALA A 303 -23.08 -1.50 22.85
C ALA A 303 -21.96 -0.86 23.67
N GLY A 304 -21.62 -1.47 24.81
CA GLY A 304 -20.39 -1.12 25.51
C GLY A 304 -19.18 -1.40 24.62
N GLN A 305 -18.15 -0.57 24.75
CA GLN A 305 -16.88 -0.82 24.08
C GLN A 305 -16.24 -2.10 24.62
N LEU A 306 -15.67 -2.92 23.74
CA LEU A 306 -14.77 -4.01 24.15
C LEU A 306 -13.51 -3.43 24.82
N GLY A 307 -12.76 -4.28 25.51
CA GLY A 307 -11.45 -3.92 26.05
C GLY A 307 -10.43 -3.59 24.94
N LYS A 308 -9.14 -3.70 25.27
CA LYS A 308 -8.06 -3.44 24.32
C LYS A 308 -8.10 -4.42 23.14
N ALA A 309 -7.90 -3.95 21.91
CA ALA A 309 -7.57 -4.80 20.77
C ALA A 309 -6.12 -4.58 20.34
N VAL A 310 -5.45 -5.65 19.91
CA VAL A 310 -4.10 -5.57 19.34
C VAL A 310 -4.17 -5.99 17.88
N PHE A 311 -3.68 -5.11 17.00
CA PHE A 311 -3.54 -5.35 15.57
C PHE A 311 -2.06 -5.42 15.21
N VAL A 312 -1.68 -6.38 14.39
CA VAL A 312 -0.36 -6.46 13.76
C VAL A 312 -0.58 -6.61 12.26
N GLY A 313 -0.02 -5.72 11.46
CA GLY A 313 -0.28 -5.75 10.02
C GLY A 313 0.26 -4.56 9.24
N GLY A 314 -0.15 -4.46 7.99
CA GLY A 314 0.24 -3.41 7.05
C GLY A 314 -0.76 -2.26 6.94
N SER A 315 -0.56 -1.45 5.90
CA SER A 315 -1.25 -0.16 5.71
C SER A 315 -2.76 -0.27 5.43
N PHE A 316 -3.25 -1.44 5.03
CA PHE A 316 -4.69 -1.67 4.83
C PHE A 316 -5.50 -1.55 6.13
N ASN A 317 -4.85 -1.66 7.30
CA ASN A 317 -5.51 -1.43 8.58
C ASN A 317 -5.92 0.02 8.80
N TRP A 318 -5.29 1.03 8.19
CA TRP A 318 -5.55 2.44 8.54
C TRP A 318 -7.03 2.81 8.48
N THR A 319 -7.68 2.54 7.35
CA THR A 319 -9.11 2.80 7.15
C THR A 319 -9.97 1.97 8.11
N LEU A 320 -9.61 0.70 8.31
CA LEU A 320 -10.34 -0.21 9.19
C LEU A 320 -10.30 0.28 10.66
N LEU A 321 -9.13 0.66 11.15
CA LEU A 321 -8.91 1.12 12.52
C LEU A 321 -9.61 2.44 12.78
N ASP A 322 -9.59 3.37 11.82
CA ASP A 322 -10.34 4.62 11.90
C ASP A 322 -11.85 4.37 12.05
N LEU A 323 -12.41 3.45 11.26
CA LEU A 323 -13.83 3.05 11.37
C LEU A 323 -14.14 2.42 12.73
N LEU A 324 -13.33 1.49 13.20
CA LEU A 324 -13.53 0.82 14.49
C LEU A 324 -13.41 1.80 15.66
N ASN A 325 -12.48 2.76 15.60
CA ASN A 325 -12.29 3.81 16.58
C ASN A 325 -13.47 4.79 16.61
N LYS A 326 -13.91 5.28 15.44
CA LYS A 326 -15.08 6.18 15.31
C LYS A 326 -16.37 5.52 15.78
N ALA A 327 -16.57 4.24 15.45
CA ALA A 327 -17.69 3.44 15.93
C ALA A 327 -17.55 3.03 17.40
N LYS A 328 -16.43 3.38 18.07
CA LYS A 328 -16.16 3.10 19.48
C LYS A 328 -16.21 1.61 19.82
N VAL A 329 -15.83 0.72 18.90
CA VAL A 329 -15.88 -0.74 19.11
C VAL A 329 -15.00 -1.19 20.28
N PHE A 330 -13.81 -0.59 20.42
CA PHE A 330 -12.84 -0.90 21.47
C PHE A 330 -12.54 0.33 22.32
N ARG A 331 -12.21 0.12 23.59
CA ARG A 331 -11.72 1.17 24.50
C ARG A 331 -10.35 1.68 24.07
N GLU A 332 -9.51 0.78 23.58
CA GLU A 332 -8.13 1.03 23.18
C GLU A 332 -7.78 0.10 22.02
N ILE A 333 -7.00 0.61 21.08
CA ILE A 333 -6.43 -0.20 20.00
C ILE A 333 -4.93 0.07 19.96
N ASP A 334 -4.14 -0.98 20.02
CA ASP A 334 -2.70 -0.95 19.73
C ASP A 334 -2.45 -1.56 18.36
N PHE A 335 -1.83 -0.80 17.47
CA PHE A 335 -1.50 -1.23 16.13
C PHE A 335 0.02 -1.24 15.91
N TYR A 336 0.59 -2.44 15.83
CA TYR A 336 1.99 -2.66 15.49
C TYR A 336 2.16 -2.64 13.97
N TYR A 337 2.43 -1.46 13.44
CA TYR A 337 2.57 -1.23 12.00
C TYR A 337 3.81 -1.93 11.43
N TYR A 338 3.58 -2.90 10.55
CA TYR A 338 4.56 -3.87 10.03
C TYR A 338 5.42 -4.52 11.12
N TYR A 339 4.93 -4.56 12.37
CA TYR A 339 5.63 -5.07 13.56
C TYR A 339 7.03 -4.45 13.84
N LYS A 340 7.44 -3.42 13.08
CA LYS A 340 8.78 -2.83 13.18
C LYS A 340 8.84 -1.34 12.93
N LEU A 341 7.80 -0.75 12.34
CA LEU A 341 7.83 0.67 11.98
C LEU A 341 7.37 1.53 13.15
N ALA A 342 6.14 1.33 13.61
CA ALA A 342 5.55 2.13 14.67
C ALA A 342 4.47 1.37 15.44
N LEU A 343 4.28 1.74 16.70
CA LEU A 343 3.14 1.39 17.52
C LEU A 343 2.22 2.61 17.52
N GLU A 344 1.04 2.41 16.97
CA GLU A 344 0.00 3.43 16.90
C GLU A 344 -1.10 3.07 17.88
N THR A 345 -1.51 4.02 18.70
CA THR A 345 -2.55 3.80 19.71
C THR A 345 -3.79 4.62 19.43
N PHE A 346 -4.96 4.12 19.80
CA PHE A 346 -6.27 4.81 19.70
C PHE A 346 -6.97 4.74 21.08
N PRO A 347 -7.88 5.66 21.45
CA PRO A 347 -8.63 6.60 20.60
C PRO A 347 -7.89 7.89 20.25
N VAL A 348 -6.93 8.31 21.08
CA VAL A 348 -6.03 9.42 20.75
C VAL A 348 -4.90 8.85 19.92
N ARG A 349 -4.85 9.20 18.63
CA ARG A 349 -3.81 8.71 17.73
C ARG A 349 -2.43 9.20 18.18
N THR A 350 -1.63 8.29 18.72
CA THR A 350 -0.20 8.52 18.99
C THR A 350 0.64 7.57 18.17
N SER A 351 1.86 7.96 17.84
CA SER A 351 2.78 7.14 17.06
C SER A 351 4.15 7.15 17.73
N LYS A 352 4.73 5.97 17.95
CA LYS A 352 6.11 5.82 18.41
C LYS A 352 6.82 4.67 17.69
N PRO A 353 8.13 4.74 17.44
CA PRO A 353 8.87 3.62 16.88
C PRO A 353 8.71 2.34 17.71
N VAL A 354 8.68 1.19 17.03
CA VAL A 354 8.67 -0.12 17.70
C VAL A 354 10.10 -0.61 17.86
N ASP A 355 10.48 -0.90 19.11
CA ASP A 355 11.61 -1.76 19.40
C ASP A 355 11.09 -3.12 19.88
N ARG A 356 11.25 -4.13 19.02
CA ARG A 356 10.78 -5.50 19.28
C ARG A 356 11.43 -6.13 20.51
N ALA A 357 12.64 -5.73 20.86
CA ALA A 357 13.38 -6.31 21.99
C ALA A 357 12.81 -5.88 23.34
N THR A 358 12.04 -4.80 23.39
CA THR A 358 11.53 -4.20 24.62
C THR A 358 10.02 -4.35 24.80
N ILE A 359 9.36 -5.12 23.93
CA ILE A 359 7.91 -5.43 24.06
C ILE A 359 7.68 -6.22 25.35
N ASP A 360 6.84 -5.68 26.23
CA ASP A 360 6.30 -6.42 27.37
C ASP A 360 5.09 -7.21 26.88
N TRP A 361 5.29 -8.48 26.52
CA TRP A 361 4.23 -9.32 25.98
C TRP A 361 3.00 -9.40 26.88
N GLN A 362 3.18 -9.41 28.20
CA GLN A 362 2.07 -9.54 29.13
C GLN A 362 1.21 -8.27 29.14
N LYS A 363 1.87 -7.11 29.25
CA LYS A 363 1.20 -5.81 29.34
C LYS A 363 0.69 -5.33 27.99
N ASP A 364 1.51 -5.45 26.95
CA ASP A 364 1.28 -4.79 25.68
C ASP A 364 0.40 -5.64 24.76
N VAL A 365 0.56 -6.96 24.78
CA VAL A 365 -0.12 -7.88 23.85
C VAL A 365 -1.15 -8.78 24.52
N LEU A 366 -0.81 -9.44 25.63
CA LEU A 366 -1.65 -10.46 26.27
C LEU A 366 -2.72 -9.91 27.21
N ASN A 367 -2.74 -8.60 27.45
CA ASN A 367 -3.89 -7.91 28.07
C ASN A 367 -5.00 -7.57 27.05
N ALA A 368 -4.87 -7.99 25.79
CA ALA A 368 -5.85 -7.73 24.76
C ALA A 368 -7.10 -8.62 24.91
N ARG A 369 -8.25 -8.05 24.57
CA ARG A 369 -9.51 -8.78 24.41
C ARG A 369 -9.52 -9.68 23.17
N VAL A 370 -8.75 -9.28 22.15
CA VAL A 370 -8.61 -9.96 20.87
C VAL A 370 -7.30 -9.52 20.20
N LEU A 371 -6.65 -10.46 19.51
CA LEU A 371 -5.49 -10.20 18.67
C LEU A 371 -5.86 -10.41 17.20
N ILE A 372 -5.56 -9.42 16.36
CA ILE A 372 -5.77 -9.46 14.92
C ILE A 372 -4.41 -9.46 14.22
N LEU A 373 -4.13 -10.52 13.47
CA LEU A 373 -3.01 -10.58 12.55
C LEU A 373 -3.54 -10.28 11.15
N GLU A 374 -3.32 -9.07 10.66
CA GLU A 374 -3.71 -8.68 9.31
C GLU A 374 -2.63 -9.09 8.30
N ILE A 375 -3.08 -9.65 7.18
CA ILE A 375 -2.23 -10.07 6.06
C ILE A 375 -2.95 -9.69 4.76
N ASN A 376 -2.32 -8.87 3.93
CA ASN A 376 -2.85 -8.61 2.59
C ASN A 376 -2.78 -9.86 1.72
N GLU A 377 -3.79 -10.09 0.88
CA GLU A 377 -3.91 -11.30 0.06
C GLU A 377 -2.69 -11.58 -0.83
N SER A 378 -1.91 -10.55 -1.18
CA SER A 378 -0.71 -10.66 -2.01
C SER A 378 0.60 -10.68 -1.22
N ASN A 379 0.56 -10.64 0.12
CA ASN A 379 1.74 -10.40 0.96
C ASN A 379 1.94 -11.42 2.10
N PHE A 380 1.55 -12.68 1.89
CA PHE A 380 1.77 -13.76 2.86
C PHE A 380 3.26 -14.07 3.14
N HIS A 381 4.16 -13.62 2.27
CA HIS A 381 5.60 -13.80 2.41
C HIS A 381 6.27 -12.70 3.25
N SER A 382 5.51 -11.72 3.75
CA SER A 382 6.08 -10.57 4.45
C SER A 382 6.83 -10.92 5.73
N GLU A 383 7.95 -10.26 5.96
CA GLU A 383 8.84 -10.50 7.10
C GLU A 383 8.15 -10.25 8.45
N TYR A 384 7.25 -9.24 8.54
CA TYR A 384 6.59 -8.93 9.81
C TYR A 384 5.75 -10.08 10.34
N ILE A 385 5.16 -10.88 9.45
CA ILE A 385 4.35 -12.05 9.81
C ILE A 385 5.26 -13.08 10.47
N THR A 386 6.41 -13.36 9.85
CA THR A 386 7.34 -14.39 10.31
C THR A 386 7.99 -13.98 11.63
N ALA A 387 8.38 -12.71 11.74
CA ALA A 387 8.96 -12.11 12.93
C ALA A 387 7.99 -12.11 14.12
N PHE A 388 6.76 -11.66 13.92
CA PHE A 388 5.75 -11.63 14.99
C PHE A 388 5.42 -13.03 15.50
N LEU A 389 5.18 -13.98 14.59
CA LEU A 389 4.93 -15.38 14.96
C LEU A 389 6.11 -15.98 15.74
N ALA A 390 7.34 -15.74 15.28
CA ALA A 390 8.53 -16.26 15.93
C ALA A 390 8.71 -15.72 17.35
N ASP A 391 8.62 -14.40 17.53
CA ASP A 391 8.87 -13.77 18.83
C ASP A 391 7.81 -14.17 19.87
N LEU A 392 6.53 -14.15 19.50
CA LEU A 392 5.44 -14.47 20.44
C LEU A 392 5.40 -15.98 20.78
N LEU A 393 5.64 -16.87 19.81
CA LEU A 393 5.78 -18.30 20.10
C LEU A 393 7.02 -18.58 20.97
N GLN A 394 8.12 -17.86 20.75
CA GLN A 394 9.30 -17.97 21.61
C GLN A 394 8.99 -17.53 23.04
N PHE A 395 8.21 -16.46 23.22
CA PHE A 395 7.74 -16.03 24.53
C PHE A 395 6.94 -17.14 25.22
N PHE A 396 5.96 -17.75 24.54
CA PHE A 396 5.16 -18.83 25.13
C PHE A 396 5.98 -20.08 25.49
N ARG A 397 7.00 -20.42 24.71
CA ARG A 397 7.92 -21.52 25.05
C ARG A 397 8.73 -21.27 26.33
N LYS A 398 9.00 -20.00 26.64
CA LYS A 398 9.68 -19.58 27.88
C LYS A 398 8.71 -19.38 29.06
N SER A 399 7.42 -19.22 28.78
CA SER A 399 6.38 -18.94 29.76
C SER A 399 5.13 -19.82 29.52
N PRO A 400 5.24 -21.15 29.72
CA PRO A 400 4.14 -22.08 29.50
C PRO A 400 2.99 -21.78 30.49
N VAL A 401 1.75 -22.06 30.06
CA VAL A 401 0.60 -22.04 30.97
C VAL A 401 0.78 -23.20 31.95
N ALA A 402 0.65 -22.90 33.25
CA ALA A 402 0.75 -23.88 34.33
C ALA A 402 -0.43 -24.86 34.35
#